data_AF-A0A6M0HV15-F1
#
_entry.id   AF-A0A6M0HV15-F1
#
_cell.length_a   1.000
_cell.length_b   1.000
_cell.length_c   1.000
_cell.angle_alpha   90.00
_cell.angle_beta   90.00
_cell.angle_gamma   90.00
#
_symmetry.space_group_name_H-M   'P 1'
#
loop_
_entity.id
_entity.type
_entity.pdbx_description
1 polymer ?
#
loop_
_entity_poly.entity_id
_entity_poly.type
_entity_poly.pdbx_seq_one_letter_code
_entity_poly.pdbx_strand_id
1 'polypeptide(L)'
;MFDTRSINEAAIAKERTRSSWNDRLWHWERPPSDSEETKIQRAAEVARLVVDGNATLRAEGVQIRPQGSYYNNTNVRLEADMDLRVQLPGIIIVYAEGVDRQRADGALGYRRTDRSLSEIAGSVRDALALDCRRRFGAGNVSVGKKAVTVDGLSGSRADVDLVPAFCLHHVEDDGCGGYSYREGVAILSADGTRTFNFPDQHHENGKAKRSRTQHRFKKVVRMLKRLNYELCDQGAIPKRVPSFLVECLVYVVEDWHFLVDEDRYTRLVRILRRLQVRLGDATWTETATEVNEIKFLFRQAQAWSLEDAKGFVDASLVRLGA
;
A
#
# COMPACT_ATOMS: atom_id res chain seq x y z
N MET A 1 16.82 6.22 47.46
CA MET A 1 15.74 7.14 47.08
C MET A 1 16.12 7.70 45.71
N PHE A 2 15.77 6.96 44.66
CA PHE A 2 16.18 7.29 43.29
C PHE A 2 15.31 8.43 42.78
N ASP A 3 15.97 9.51 42.38
CA ASP A 3 15.36 10.72 41.87
C ASP A 3 14.60 10.43 40.58
N THR A 4 13.28 10.31 40.73
CA THR A 4 12.33 10.02 39.65
C THR A 4 12.04 11.25 38.78
N ARG A 5 12.65 12.41 39.07
CA ARG A 5 12.49 13.63 38.24
C ARG A 5 13.48 13.72 37.08
N SER A 6 14.60 13.00 37.12
CA SER A 6 15.65 13.10 36.07
C SER A 6 15.43 12.18 34.85
N ILE A 7 14.42 11.32 34.85
CA ILE A 7 14.17 10.38 33.72
C ILE A 7 13.15 10.94 32.71
N ASN A 8 12.40 11.99 33.06
CA ASN A 8 11.34 12.55 32.20
C ASN A 8 11.75 13.75 31.33
N GLU A 9 13.01 14.18 31.34
CA GLU A 9 13.47 15.33 30.54
C GLU A 9 14.30 14.95 29.30
N ALA A 10 14.61 13.66 29.10
CA ALA A 10 15.52 13.21 28.04
C ALA A 10 14.85 12.68 26.75
N ALA A 11 13.53 12.78 26.59
CA ALA A 11 12.85 12.29 25.37
C ALA A 11 11.69 13.16 24.84
N ILE A 12 11.52 14.41 25.31
CA ILE A 12 10.75 15.38 24.53
C ILE A 12 11.72 15.98 23.53
N ALA A 13 11.70 15.49 22.29
CA ALA A 13 12.47 16.09 21.21
C ALA A 13 12.21 17.60 21.19
N LYS A 14 13.25 18.41 21.49
CA LYS A 14 13.21 19.86 21.64
C LYS A 14 12.16 20.48 20.71
N GLU A 15 11.22 21.22 21.28
CA GLU A 15 10.15 21.87 20.52
C GLU A 15 10.75 22.63 19.32
N ARG A 16 10.23 22.33 18.13
CA ARG A 16 10.71 22.95 16.89
C ARG A 16 9.90 24.20 16.63
N THR A 17 10.59 25.27 16.23
CA THR A 17 9.93 26.45 15.71
C THR A 17 9.18 26.12 14.42
N ARG A 18 8.17 26.92 14.10
CA ARG A 18 7.41 26.79 12.84
C ARG A 18 8.29 26.90 11.59
N SER A 19 9.36 27.71 11.62
CA SER A 19 10.32 27.78 10.53
C SER A 19 11.09 26.46 10.37
N SER A 20 11.61 25.92 11.48
CA SER A 20 12.32 24.63 11.47
C SER A 20 11.44 23.50 10.95
N TRP A 21 10.15 23.51 11.30
CA TRP A 21 9.20 22.56 10.72
C TRP A 21 9.03 22.74 9.21
N ASN A 22 8.85 23.97 8.74
CA ASN A 22 8.70 24.23 7.31
C ASN A 22 9.91 23.75 6.48
N ASP A 23 11.13 23.97 6.98
CA ASP A 23 12.36 23.49 6.33
C ASP A 23 12.38 21.96 6.24
N ARG A 24 12.00 21.31 7.34
CA ARG A 24 11.99 19.84 7.40
C ARG A 24 10.92 19.23 6.51
N LEU A 25 9.72 19.80 6.53
CA LEU A 25 8.61 19.38 5.67
C LEU A 25 8.92 19.60 4.19
N TRP A 26 9.69 20.65 3.84
CA TRP A 26 10.19 20.86 2.49
C TRP A 26 11.11 19.73 2.02
N HIS A 27 11.94 19.19 2.90
CA HIS A 27 12.73 18.00 2.59
C HIS A 27 11.87 16.73 2.52
N TRP A 28 10.90 16.57 3.42
CA TRP A 28 10.06 15.39 3.51
C TRP A 28 9.05 15.24 2.37
N GLU A 29 8.62 16.35 1.76
CA GLU A 29 7.64 16.32 0.66
C GLU A 29 8.22 15.85 -0.68
N ARG A 30 9.54 15.64 -0.77
CA ARG A 30 10.21 15.25 -2.01
C ARG A 30 10.05 13.75 -2.27
N PRO A 31 9.89 13.34 -3.54
CA PRO A 31 9.95 11.93 -3.92
C PRO A 31 11.37 11.35 -3.69
N PRO A 32 11.54 10.02 -3.86
CA PRO A 32 12.86 9.41 -4.01
C PRO A 32 13.68 10.08 -5.12
N SER A 33 15.01 9.92 -5.07
CA SER A 33 15.92 10.44 -6.10
C SER A 33 15.94 9.55 -7.35
N ASP A 34 16.32 10.13 -8.50
CA ASP A 34 16.48 9.42 -9.78
C ASP A 34 17.41 8.19 -9.68
N SER A 35 18.40 8.25 -8.79
CA SER A 35 19.32 7.14 -8.51
C SER A 35 18.66 5.96 -7.79
N GLU A 36 17.64 6.22 -6.96
CA GLU A 36 16.85 5.20 -6.28
C GLU A 36 15.84 4.58 -7.28
N GLU A 37 15.21 5.41 -8.11
CA GLU A 37 14.33 4.95 -9.19
C GLU A 37 15.07 4.04 -10.19
N THR A 38 16.28 4.41 -10.60
CA THR A 38 17.11 3.61 -11.52
C THR A 38 17.45 2.24 -10.92
N LYS A 39 17.75 2.17 -9.62
CA LYS A 39 18.07 0.89 -8.94
C LYS A 39 16.85 -0.02 -8.88
N ILE A 40 15.70 0.55 -8.56
CA ILE A 40 14.41 -0.13 -8.57
C ILE A 40 14.09 -0.70 -9.95
N GLN A 41 14.27 0.11 -11.00
CA GLN A 41 13.99 -0.32 -12.36
C GLN A 41 14.86 -1.51 -12.79
N ARG A 42 16.14 -1.50 -12.44
CA ARG A 42 17.05 -2.63 -12.68
C ARG A 42 16.60 -3.89 -11.94
N ALA A 43 16.13 -3.76 -10.70
CA ALA A 43 15.62 -4.88 -9.94
C ALA A 43 14.36 -5.48 -10.59
N ALA A 44 13.48 -4.63 -11.11
CA ALA A 44 12.30 -5.04 -11.87
C ALA A 44 12.63 -5.73 -13.20
N GLU A 45 13.64 -5.24 -13.94
CA GLU A 45 14.13 -5.88 -15.16
C GLU A 45 14.68 -7.28 -14.89
N VAL A 46 15.45 -7.42 -13.80
CA VAL A 46 16.01 -8.69 -13.36
C VAL A 46 14.91 -9.70 -13.02
N ALA A 47 13.86 -9.27 -12.32
CA ALA A 47 12.69 -10.11 -12.04
C ALA A 47 11.95 -10.56 -13.32
N ARG A 48 11.81 -9.66 -14.31
CA ARG A 48 11.21 -10.01 -15.61
C ARG A 48 12.02 -11.08 -16.33
N LEU A 49 13.35 -10.95 -16.35
CA LEU A 49 14.24 -11.93 -16.97
C LEU A 49 14.13 -13.33 -16.34
N VAL A 50 13.93 -13.42 -15.02
CA VAL A 50 13.71 -14.70 -14.34
C VAL A 50 12.44 -15.37 -14.85
N VAL A 51 11.37 -14.61 -15.02
CA VAL A 51 10.07 -15.13 -15.48
C VAL A 51 10.10 -15.51 -16.96
N ASP A 52 10.67 -14.66 -17.81
CA ASP A 52 10.78 -14.89 -19.25
C ASP A 52 11.68 -16.09 -19.59
N GLY A 53 12.68 -16.36 -18.73
CA GLY A 53 13.60 -17.50 -18.90
C GLY A 53 12.99 -18.87 -18.55
N ASN A 54 11.83 -18.91 -17.89
CA ASN A 54 11.24 -20.16 -17.42
C ASN A 54 10.14 -20.67 -18.38
N ALA A 55 10.35 -21.85 -18.96
CA ALA A 55 9.40 -22.46 -19.89
C ALA A 55 8.04 -22.77 -19.25
N THR A 56 8.01 -23.19 -17.99
CA THR A 56 6.77 -23.45 -17.24
C THR A 56 6.00 -22.15 -17.00
N LEU A 57 6.66 -21.09 -16.52
CA LEU A 57 6.01 -19.79 -16.28
C LEU A 57 5.46 -19.19 -17.58
N ARG A 58 6.20 -19.32 -18.69
CA ARG A 58 5.72 -18.90 -20.02
C ARG A 58 4.54 -19.74 -20.51
N ALA A 59 4.57 -21.06 -20.33
CA ALA A 59 3.46 -21.95 -20.71
C ALA A 59 2.18 -21.63 -19.92
N GLU A 60 2.32 -21.23 -18.65
CA GLU A 60 1.22 -20.74 -17.82
C GLU A 60 0.76 -19.31 -18.18
N GLY A 61 1.42 -18.62 -19.12
CA GLY A 61 1.05 -17.26 -19.53
C GLY A 61 1.29 -16.20 -18.46
N VAL A 62 2.25 -16.44 -17.55
CA VAL A 62 2.56 -15.54 -16.43
C VAL A 62 3.10 -14.20 -16.93
N GLN A 63 2.65 -13.10 -16.32
CA GLN A 63 3.10 -11.74 -16.65
C GLN A 63 3.61 -10.98 -15.42
N ILE A 64 4.59 -10.10 -15.59
CA ILE A 64 5.07 -9.23 -14.51
C ILE A 64 4.45 -7.84 -14.62
N ARG A 65 3.82 -7.38 -13.53
CA ARG A 65 3.21 -6.05 -13.42
C ARG A 65 3.77 -5.31 -12.18
N PRO A 66 4.05 -4.00 -12.26
CA PRO A 66 4.40 -3.21 -11.07
C PRO A 66 3.23 -3.15 -10.07
N GLN A 67 3.53 -3.08 -8.77
CA GLN A 67 2.52 -2.88 -7.71
C GLN A 67 3.08 -1.95 -6.60
N GLY A 68 2.25 -1.60 -5.62
CA GLY A 68 2.68 -1.00 -4.36
C GLY A 68 2.91 0.51 -4.41
N SER A 69 3.66 1.01 -3.43
CA SER A 69 3.90 2.45 -3.25
C SER A 69 4.80 3.06 -4.33
N TYR A 70 5.56 2.24 -5.09
CA TYR A 70 6.26 2.66 -6.30
C TYR A 70 5.30 2.93 -7.45
N TYR A 71 4.41 1.97 -7.73
CA TYR A 71 3.32 2.19 -8.69
C TYR A 71 2.47 3.41 -8.32
N ASN A 72 2.22 3.64 -7.03
CA ASN A 72 1.39 4.76 -6.54
C ASN A 72 2.14 6.10 -6.34
N ASN A 73 3.45 6.17 -6.63
CA ASN A 73 4.31 7.34 -6.41
C ASN A 73 4.17 7.97 -5.01
N THR A 74 4.14 7.12 -3.98
CA THR A 74 4.05 7.51 -2.56
C THR A 74 5.22 7.02 -1.71
N ASN A 75 6.26 6.44 -2.33
CA ASN A 75 7.45 6.00 -1.62
C ASN A 75 8.13 7.15 -0.87
N VAL A 76 8.67 6.83 0.30
CA VAL A 76 9.66 7.66 1.00
C VAL A 76 10.99 6.91 1.00
N ARG A 77 12.14 7.61 1.06
CA ARG A 77 13.49 7.00 0.99
C ARG A 77 13.81 5.88 2.01
N LEU A 78 12.90 5.63 2.98
CA LEU A 78 13.04 4.56 3.98
C LEU A 78 12.25 3.30 3.60
N GLU A 79 11.45 3.35 2.52
CA GLU A 79 10.72 2.21 1.96
C GLU A 79 11.48 1.80 0.70
N ALA A 80 12.34 0.79 0.85
CA ALA A 80 13.20 0.30 -0.23
C ALA A 80 12.55 -0.84 -1.01
N ASP A 81 11.56 -1.53 -0.44
CA ASP A 81 11.06 -2.80 -0.97
C ASP A 81 10.20 -2.60 -2.22
N MET A 82 10.38 -3.51 -3.18
CA MET A 82 9.70 -3.49 -4.47
C MET A 82 8.73 -4.65 -4.60
N ASP A 83 7.43 -4.36 -4.58
CA ASP A 83 6.39 -5.34 -4.87
C ASP A 83 6.18 -5.49 -6.38
N LEU A 84 6.51 -6.67 -6.92
CA LEU A 84 6.20 -7.04 -8.29
C LEU A 84 5.13 -8.13 -8.32
N ARG A 85 4.04 -7.84 -9.03
CA ARG A 85 2.96 -8.80 -9.25
C ARG A 85 3.38 -9.80 -10.31
N VAL A 86 3.39 -11.07 -9.93
CA VAL A 86 3.47 -12.21 -10.85
C VAL A 86 2.05 -12.64 -11.19
N GLN A 87 1.52 -12.10 -12.27
CA GLN A 87 0.15 -12.34 -12.74
C GLN A 87 0.00 -13.77 -13.23
N LEU A 88 -0.78 -14.56 -12.50
CA LEU A 88 -1.11 -15.94 -12.80
C LEU A 88 -2.25 -16.02 -13.84
N PRO A 89 -2.34 -17.13 -14.60
CA PRO A 89 -3.49 -17.39 -15.45
C PRO A 89 -4.74 -17.64 -14.62
N GLY A 90 -5.89 -17.23 -15.15
CA GLY A 90 -7.19 -17.43 -14.51
C GLY A 90 -7.66 -16.23 -13.67
N ILE A 91 -8.90 -16.35 -13.21
CA ILE A 91 -9.63 -15.27 -12.55
C ILE A 91 -10.26 -15.80 -11.27
N ILE A 92 -10.14 -15.04 -10.19
CA ILE A 92 -10.93 -15.22 -8.97
C ILE A 92 -12.15 -14.32 -9.07
N ILE A 93 -13.33 -14.90 -8.86
CA ILE A 93 -14.59 -14.17 -8.90
C ILE A 93 -15.12 -14.02 -7.47
N VAL A 94 -15.48 -12.79 -7.11
CA VAL A 94 -16.18 -12.45 -5.87
C VAL A 94 -17.44 -11.71 -6.26
N TYR A 95 -18.57 -12.07 -5.66
CA TYR A 95 -19.86 -11.47 -5.99
C TYR A 95 -20.28 -10.54 -4.85
N ALA A 96 -20.78 -9.36 -5.21
CA ALA A 96 -21.44 -8.47 -4.28
C ALA A 96 -22.69 -9.12 -3.67
N GLU A 97 -23.16 -8.57 -2.56
CA GLU A 97 -24.39 -9.03 -1.92
C GLU A 97 -25.58 -8.89 -2.87
N GLY A 98 -26.45 -9.90 -2.91
CA GLY A 98 -27.64 -9.92 -3.77
C GLY A 98 -27.43 -10.45 -5.20
N VAL A 99 -26.18 -10.61 -5.66
CA VAL A 99 -25.89 -11.08 -7.02
C VAL A 99 -26.20 -12.58 -7.18
N ASP A 100 -27.03 -12.91 -8.17
CA ASP A 100 -27.22 -14.30 -8.64
C ASP A 100 -25.96 -14.77 -9.40
N ARG A 101 -25.21 -15.66 -8.76
CA ARG A 101 -23.93 -16.15 -9.28
C ARG A 101 -24.07 -16.90 -10.60
N GLN A 102 -25.10 -17.75 -10.75
CA GLN A 102 -25.24 -18.56 -11.96
C GLN A 102 -25.60 -17.68 -13.16
N ARG A 103 -26.50 -16.71 -12.95
CA ARG A 103 -26.88 -15.77 -14.00
C ARG A 103 -25.72 -14.84 -14.36
N ALA A 104 -24.97 -14.35 -13.36
CA ALA A 104 -23.78 -13.55 -13.57
C ALA A 104 -22.69 -14.30 -14.34
N ASP A 105 -22.44 -15.57 -13.99
CA ASP A 105 -21.46 -16.41 -14.69
C ASP A 105 -21.82 -16.61 -16.16
N GLY A 106 -23.11 -16.88 -16.44
CA GLY A 106 -23.60 -17.01 -17.81
C GLY A 106 -23.49 -15.70 -18.60
N ALA A 107 -23.86 -14.58 -17.99
CA ALA A 107 -23.83 -13.26 -18.63
C ALA A 107 -22.41 -12.76 -18.91
N LEU A 108 -21.47 -13.00 -17.99
CA LEU A 108 -20.07 -12.58 -18.10
C LEU A 108 -19.17 -13.64 -18.76
N GLY A 109 -19.73 -14.79 -19.13
CA GLY A 109 -19.05 -15.84 -19.87
C GLY A 109 -18.00 -16.62 -19.07
N TYR A 110 -18.13 -16.66 -17.74
CA TYR A 110 -17.17 -17.38 -16.89
C TYR A 110 -17.28 -18.90 -17.06
N ARG A 111 -16.13 -19.57 -17.01
CA ARG A 111 -16.02 -21.03 -17.11
C ARG A 111 -15.05 -21.55 -16.06
N ARG A 112 -15.36 -22.71 -15.50
CA ARG A 112 -14.45 -23.40 -14.57
C ARG A 112 -13.32 -24.06 -15.35
N THR A 113 -12.13 -24.04 -14.76
CA THR A 113 -10.97 -24.80 -15.21
C THR A 113 -10.85 -26.08 -14.40
N ASP A 114 -10.26 -27.12 -15.00
CA ASP A 114 -10.05 -28.42 -14.33
C ASP A 114 -8.97 -28.34 -13.23
N ARG A 115 -8.04 -27.39 -13.34
CA ARG A 115 -7.01 -27.13 -12.34
C ARG A 115 -7.53 -26.18 -11.27
N SER A 116 -7.19 -26.47 -10.02
CA SER A 116 -7.46 -25.57 -8.91
C SER A 116 -6.48 -24.39 -8.90
N LEU A 117 -6.95 -23.24 -8.41
CA LEU A 117 -6.12 -22.04 -8.27
C LEU A 117 -4.96 -22.25 -7.28
N SER A 118 -5.14 -23.11 -6.27
CA SER A 118 -4.08 -23.46 -5.31
C SER A 118 -2.94 -24.22 -5.99
N GLU A 119 -3.26 -25.16 -6.89
CA GLU A 119 -2.26 -25.90 -7.67
C GLU A 119 -1.47 -24.97 -8.60
N ILE A 120 -2.16 -24.05 -9.29
CA ILE A 120 -1.52 -23.07 -10.17
C ILE A 120 -0.57 -22.16 -9.36
N ALA A 121 -1.08 -21.58 -8.26
CA ALA A 121 -0.29 -20.68 -7.41
C ALA A 121 0.91 -21.39 -6.76
N GLY A 122 0.74 -22.63 -6.32
CA GLY A 122 1.82 -23.44 -5.76
C GLY A 122 2.90 -23.73 -6.80
N SER A 123 2.52 -24.23 -7.97
CA SER A 123 3.45 -24.56 -9.05
C SER A 123 4.27 -23.35 -9.50
N VAL A 124 3.63 -22.19 -9.67
CA VAL A 124 4.34 -20.95 -10.03
C VAL A 124 5.25 -20.47 -8.91
N ARG A 125 4.83 -20.55 -7.64
CA ARG A 125 5.67 -20.16 -6.50
C ARG A 125 6.94 -21.02 -6.42
N ASP A 126 6.81 -22.33 -6.60
CA ASP A 126 7.95 -23.25 -6.54
C ASP A 126 8.91 -23.02 -7.71
N ALA A 127 8.39 -22.79 -8.91
CA ALA A 127 9.17 -22.46 -10.10
C ALA A 127 9.94 -21.13 -9.92
N LEU A 128 9.27 -20.08 -9.43
CA LEU A 128 9.91 -18.79 -9.12
C LEU A 128 11.01 -18.95 -8.07
N ALA A 129 10.73 -19.64 -6.97
CA ALA A 129 11.70 -19.85 -5.90
C ALA A 129 12.94 -20.59 -6.41
N LEU A 130 12.76 -21.63 -7.21
CA LEU A 130 13.85 -22.39 -7.80
C LEU A 130 14.75 -21.52 -8.69
N ASP A 131 14.15 -20.72 -9.58
CA ASP A 131 14.93 -19.92 -10.52
C ASP A 131 15.57 -18.69 -9.88
N CYS A 132 14.89 -18.04 -8.94
CA CYS A 132 15.51 -17.00 -8.12
C CYS A 132 16.74 -17.55 -7.38
N ARG A 133 16.64 -18.73 -6.75
CA ARG A 133 17.78 -19.35 -6.05
C ARG A 133 18.93 -19.69 -6.98
N ARG A 134 18.64 -20.17 -8.19
CA ARG A 134 19.66 -20.43 -9.23
C ARG A 134 20.35 -19.14 -9.68
N ARG A 135 19.61 -18.05 -9.83
CA ARG A 135 20.11 -16.79 -10.41
C ARG A 135 20.83 -15.89 -9.40
N PHE A 136 20.35 -15.86 -8.15
CA PHE A 136 20.80 -14.93 -7.10
C PHE A 136 21.52 -15.63 -5.94
N GLY A 137 21.51 -16.97 -5.92
CA GLY A 137 22.05 -17.77 -4.83
C GLY A 137 21.01 -18.02 -3.74
N ALA A 138 21.00 -19.24 -3.21
CA ALA A 138 19.98 -19.68 -2.26
C ALA A 138 19.95 -18.86 -0.95
N GLY A 139 21.09 -18.30 -0.54
CA GLY A 139 21.19 -17.46 0.66
C GLY A 139 20.58 -16.06 0.53
N ASN A 140 20.24 -15.62 -0.68
CA ASN A 140 19.65 -14.30 -0.95
C ASN A 140 18.16 -14.41 -1.37
N VAL A 141 17.52 -15.57 -1.13
CA VAL A 141 16.15 -15.83 -1.56
C VAL A 141 15.34 -16.45 -0.43
N SER A 142 14.34 -15.70 0.02
CA SER A 142 13.41 -16.12 1.06
C SER A 142 12.04 -16.46 0.45
N VAL A 143 11.48 -17.60 0.81
CA VAL A 143 10.13 -18.01 0.35
C VAL A 143 9.14 -17.81 1.49
N GLY A 144 8.39 -16.72 1.40
CA GLY A 144 7.32 -16.42 2.34
C GLY A 144 5.99 -17.07 1.93
N LYS A 145 4.96 -16.81 2.74
CA LYS A 145 3.59 -17.30 2.48
C LYS A 145 2.95 -16.65 1.25
N LYS A 146 3.27 -15.38 0.98
CA LYS A 146 2.64 -14.54 -0.04
C LYS A 146 3.57 -14.19 -1.21
N ALA A 147 4.89 -14.17 -0.97
CA ALA A 147 5.87 -13.71 -1.91
C ALA A 147 7.13 -14.58 -1.88
N VAL A 148 7.86 -14.56 -2.99
CA VAL A 148 9.28 -14.96 -3.04
C VAL A 148 10.09 -13.67 -3.00
N THR A 149 10.83 -13.47 -1.92
CA THR A 149 11.66 -12.28 -1.70
C THR A 149 13.08 -12.56 -2.18
N VAL A 150 13.62 -11.65 -2.98
CA VAL A 150 15.03 -11.62 -3.37
C VAL A 150 15.69 -10.47 -2.65
N ASP A 151 16.66 -10.78 -1.80
CA ASP A 151 17.36 -9.79 -0.99
C ASP A 151 18.13 -8.81 -1.90
N GLY A 152 18.20 -7.55 -1.48
CA GLY A 152 18.88 -6.49 -2.21
C GLY A 152 20.35 -6.82 -2.48
N LEU A 153 20.64 -7.26 -3.71
CA LEU A 153 22.00 -7.57 -4.15
C LEU A 153 22.92 -6.34 -4.09
N SER A 154 24.22 -6.58 -3.93
CA SER A 154 25.28 -5.55 -3.87
C SER A 154 25.08 -4.45 -4.92
N GLY A 155 24.73 -3.24 -4.46
CA GLY A 155 24.50 -2.05 -5.29
C GLY A 155 23.03 -1.61 -5.44
N SER A 156 22.06 -2.52 -5.20
CA SER A 156 20.62 -2.23 -5.29
C SER A 156 19.98 -1.87 -3.94
N ARG A 157 20.43 -2.47 -2.82
CA ARG A 157 19.95 -2.26 -1.42
C ARG A 157 18.42 -2.38 -1.21
N ALA A 158 17.66 -2.78 -2.22
CA ALA A 158 16.20 -2.89 -2.18
C ALA A 158 15.82 -4.34 -2.39
N ASP A 159 15.05 -4.89 -1.45
CA ASP A 159 14.50 -6.24 -1.59
C ASP A 159 13.40 -6.22 -2.66
N VAL A 160 13.28 -7.32 -3.39
CA VAL A 160 12.24 -7.50 -4.42
C VAL A 160 11.31 -8.62 -4.01
N ASP A 161 10.05 -8.28 -3.79
CA ASP A 161 8.98 -9.23 -3.50
C ASP A 161 8.26 -9.61 -4.79
N LEU A 162 8.41 -10.88 -5.20
CA LEU A 162 7.64 -11.47 -6.30
C LEU A 162 6.38 -12.08 -5.72
N VAL A 163 5.23 -11.47 -6.02
CA VAL A 163 3.93 -11.81 -5.43
C VAL A 163 3.05 -12.50 -6.48
N PRO A 164 2.87 -13.84 -6.42
CA PRO A 164 1.92 -14.54 -7.27
C PRO A 164 0.48 -14.09 -6.99
N ALA A 165 -0.22 -13.63 -8.01
CA ALA A 165 -1.59 -13.16 -7.87
C ALA A 165 -2.43 -13.42 -9.12
N PHE A 166 -3.72 -13.68 -8.91
CA PHE A 166 -4.72 -13.82 -9.97
C PHE A 166 -5.40 -12.49 -10.26
N CYS A 167 -6.01 -12.37 -11.45
CA CYS A 167 -7.00 -11.33 -11.68
C CYS A 167 -8.18 -11.57 -10.74
N LEU A 168 -8.74 -10.50 -10.19
CA LEU A 168 -9.96 -10.53 -9.39
C LEU A 168 -11.07 -9.84 -10.18
N HIS A 169 -12.22 -10.47 -10.32
CA HIS A 169 -13.43 -9.80 -10.76
C HIS A 169 -14.38 -9.69 -9.56
N HIS A 170 -14.58 -8.47 -9.08
CA HIS A 170 -15.62 -8.17 -8.08
C HIS A 170 -16.91 -7.81 -8.83
N VAL A 171 -17.81 -8.78 -8.94
CA VAL A 171 -19.04 -8.72 -9.75
C VAL A 171 -20.15 -8.02 -8.98
N GLU A 172 -20.80 -7.08 -9.65
CA GLU A 172 -21.94 -6.30 -9.13
C GLU A 172 -23.05 -6.21 -10.19
N ASP A 173 -24.30 -5.99 -9.76
CA ASP A 173 -25.37 -5.64 -10.68
C ASP A 173 -25.06 -4.29 -11.35
N ASP A 174 -25.34 -4.16 -12.65
CA ASP A 174 -25.10 -2.92 -13.39
C ASP A 174 -26.21 -1.87 -13.21
N GLY A 175 -27.24 -2.18 -12.41
CA GLY A 175 -28.42 -1.34 -12.19
C GLY A 175 -29.41 -1.30 -13.36
N CYS A 176 -29.12 -1.98 -14.46
CA CYS A 176 -29.91 -2.03 -15.69
C CYS A 176 -30.44 -3.45 -15.99
N GLY A 177 -30.31 -4.37 -15.02
CA GLY A 177 -30.74 -5.77 -15.15
C GLY A 177 -29.67 -6.70 -15.72
N GLY A 178 -28.44 -6.22 -15.88
CA GLY A 178 -27.25 -7.00 -16.22
C GLY A 178 -26.21 -7.00 -15.10
N TYR A 179 -24.99 -7.42 -15.43
CA TYR A 179 -23.87 -7.55 -14.49
C TYR A 179 -22.65 -6.84 -15.03
N SER A 180 -21.89 -6.24 -14.14
CA SER A 180 -20.57 -5.67 -14.41
C SER A 180 -19.57 -6.16 -13.35
N TYR A 181 -18.30 -5.82 -13.51
CA TYR A 181 -17.30 -6.14 -12.50
C TYR A 181 -16.25 -5.04 -12.38
N ARG A 182 -15.69 -4.93 -11.17
CA ARG A 182 -14.46 -4.18 -10.92
C ARG A 182 -13.28 -5.14 -10.94
N GLU A 183 -12.34 -4.89 -11.84
CA GLU A 183 -11.10 -5.66 -11.91
C GLU A 183 -10.19 -5.33 -10.73
N GLY A 184 -9.54 -6.33 -10.15
CA GLY A 184 -8.56 -6.17 -9.09
C GLY A 184 -7.53 -7.29 -9.11
N VAL A 185 -6.89 -7.49 -7.97
CA VAL A 185 -5.84 -8.49 -7.78
C VAL A 185 -6.18 -9.35 -6.57
N ALA A 186 -6.08 -10.68 -6.72
CA ALA A 186 -6.26 -11.64 -5.65
C ALA A 186 -4.96 -12.41 -5.39
N ILE A 187 -4.41 -12.25 -4.18
CA ILE A 187 -3.25 -12.99 -3.70
C ILE A 187 -3.75 -14.22 -2.95
N LEU A 188 -3.28 -15.41 -3.36
CA LEU A 188 -3.54 -16.66 -2.66
C LEU A 188 -2.29 -17.09 -1.89
N SER A 189 -2.36 -16.99 -0.57
CA SER A 189 -1.28 -17.37 0.34
C SER A 189 -1.12 -18.89 0.37
N ALA A 190 0.08 -19.37 0.71
CA ALA A 190 0.36 -20.81 0.84
C ALA A 190 -0.54 -21.52 1.88
N ASP A 191 -1.06 -20.80 2.87
CA ASP A 191 -2.01 -21.30 3.86
C ASP A 191 -3.48 -21.21 3.42
N GLY A 192 -3.75 -20.89 2.16
CA GLY A 192 -5.09 -20.76 1.59
C GLY A 192 -5.76 -19.40 1.83
N THR A 193 -5.13 -18.51 2.60
CA THR A 193 -5.67 -17.17 2.85
C THR A 193 -5.72 -16.34 1.57
N ARG A 194 -6.88 -15.74 1.28
CA ARG A 194 -7.09 -14.85 0.13
C ARG A 194 -7.00 -13.39 0.55
N THR A 195 -6.28 -12.58 -0.21
CA THR A 195 -6.24 -11.12 -0.04
C THR A 195 -6.65 -10.46 -1.35
N PHE A 196 -7.65 -9.58 -1.28
CA PHE A 196 -8.20 -8.86 -2.43
C PHE A 196 -7.79 -7.39 -2.39
N ASN A 197 -7.25 -6.91 -3.50
CA ASN A 197 -6.74 -5.55 -3.66
C ASN A 197 -7.21 -4.94 -4.99
N PHE A 198 -7.25 -3.61 -5.04
CA PHE A 198 -7.69 -2.83 -6.20
C PHE A 198 -6.64 -1.76 -6.54
N PRO A 199 -5.44 -2.20 -6.99
CA PRO A 199 -4.29 -1.30 -7.15
C PRO A 199 -4.50 -0.26 -8.26
N ASP A 200 -5.18 -0.62 -9.34
CA ASP A 200 -5.39 0.29 -10.47
C ASP A 200 -6.37 1.42 -10.10
N GLN A 201 -7.44 1.09 -9.38
CA GLN A 201 -8.38 2.08 -8.83
C GLN A 201 -7.70 2.97 -7.79
N HIS A 202 -6.89 2.38 -6.89
CA HIS A 202 -6.09 3.16 -5.93
C HIS A 202 -5.20 4.17 -6.65
N HIS A 203 -4.53 3.74 -7.72
CA HIS A 203 -3.61 4.58 -8.48
C HIS A 203 -4.33 5.73 -9.19
N GLU A 204 -5.40 5.43 -9.92
CA GLU A 204 -6.16 6.45 -10.66
C GLU A 204 -6.83 7.45 -9.72
N ASN A 205 -7.45 6.98 -8.62
CA ASN A 205 -8.03 7.86 -7.60
C ASN A 205 -6.96 8.75 -6.96
N GLY A 206 -5.80 8.17 -6.64
CA GLY A 206 -4.66 8.90 -6.11
C GLY A 206 -4.11 9.97 -7.08
N LYS A 207 -4.07 9.67 -8.39
CA LYS A 207 -3.70 10.63 -9.45
C LYS A 207 -4.73 11.75 -9.59
N ALA A 208 -6.01 11.39 -9.61
CA ALA A 208 -7.10 12.35 -9.71
C ALA A 208 -7.07 13.33 -8.53
N LYS A 209 -6.97 12.83 -7.29
CA LYS A 209 -6.85 13.70 -6.10
C LYS A 209 -5.57 14.53 -6.12
N ARG A 210 -4.43 13.96 -6.55
CA ARG A 210 -3.18 14.72 -6.73
C ARG A 210 -3.36 15.88 -7.70
N SER A 211 -4.14 15.70 -8.78
CA SER A 211 -4.43 16.77 -9.73
C SER A 211 -5.29 17.86 -9.10
N ARG A 212 -6.44 17.49 -8.50
CA ARG A 212 -7.39 18.43 -7.88
C ARG A 212 -6.81 19.24 -6.72
N THR A 213 -5.81 18.71 -6.03
CA THR A 213 -5.16 19.34 -4.87
C THR A 213 -3.85 20.07 -5.18
N GLN A 214 -3.59 20.41 -6.46
CA GLN A 214 -2.34 21.07 -6.90
C GLN A 214 -1.08 20.31 -6.41
N HIS A 215 -1.14 18.98 -6.49
CA HIS A 215 -0.10 18.04 -6.04
C HIS A 215 0.17 18.00 -4.53
N ARG A 216 -0.56 18.76 -3.72
CA ARG A 216 -0.34 18.85 -2.27
C ARG A 216 -0.78 17.59 -1.53
N PHE A 217 -1.74 16.84 -2.05
CA PHE A 217 -2.14 15.52 -1.51
C PHE A 217 -0.93 14.59 -1.28
N LYS A 218 -0.20 14.24 -2.34
CA LYS A 218 0.94 13.30 -2.25
C LYS A 218 2.10 13.89 -1.44
N LYS A 219 2.27 15.21 -1.42
CA LYS A 219 3.26 15.90 -0.58
C LYS A 219 2.96 15.67 0.91
N VAL A 220 1.71 15.87 1.33
CA VAL A 220 1.26 15.65 2.71
C VAL A 220 1.37 14.18 3.10
N VAL A 221 1.01 13.25 2.21
CA VAL A 221 1.22 11.80 2.44
C VAL A 221 2.67 11.50 2.79
N ARG A 222 3.64 12.02 2.01
CA ARG A 222 5.07 11.81 2.28
C ARG A 222 5.51 12.45 3.59
N MET A 223 5.03 13.66 3.91
CA MET A 223 5.31 14.31 5.19
C MET A 223 4.83 13.46 6.38
N LEU A 224 3.60 12.94 6.32
CA LEU A 224 3.03 12.12 7.39
C LEU A 224 3.66 10.73 7.47
N LYS A 225 4.06 10.13 6.35
CA LYS A 225 4.86 8.90 6.37
C LYS A 225 6.17 9.11 7.13
N ARG A 226 6.88 10.21 6.89
CA ARG A 226 8.12 10.54 7.62
C ARG A 226 7.86 10.81 9.10
N LEU A 227 6.77 11.51 9.41
CA LEU A 227 6.36 11.76 10.79
C LEU A 227 6.05 10.45 11.52
N ASN A 228 5.40 9.48 10.85
CA ASN A 228 5.12 8.15 11.39
C ASN A 228 6.40 7.39 11.81
N TYR A 229 7.48 7.45 11.02
CA TYR A 229 8.78 6.92 11.45
C TYR A 229 9.28 7.64 12.70
N GLU A 230 9.32 8.97 12.66
CA GLU A 230 9.83 9.78 13.78
C GLU A 230 9.05 9.57 15.08
N LEU A 231 7.72 9.44 15.02
CA LEU A 231 6.89 9.16 16.19
C LEU A 231 7.19 7.79 16.78
N CYS A 232 7.38 6.77 15.94
CA CYS A 232 7.70 5.43 16.39
C CYS A 232 9.11 5.35 17.00
N ASP A 233 10.10 5.98 16.35
CA ASP A 233 11.49 6.02 16.84
C ASP A 233 11.60 6.74 18.20
N GLN A 234 10.69 7.67 18.47
CA GLN A 234 10.59 8.41 19.74
C GLN A 234 9.70 7.73 20.79
N GLY A 235 9.10 6.58 20.47
CA GLY A 235 8.16 5.87 21.35
C GLY A 235 6.83 6.60 21.57
N ALA A 236 6.49 7.62 20.77
CA ALA A 236 5.23 8.34 20.86
C ALA A 236 4.03 7.52 20.35
N ILE A 237 4.29 6.53 19.51
CA ILE A 237 3.35 5.48 19.12
C ILE A 237 4.01 4.11 19.29
N PRO A 238 3.27 3.05 19.67
CA PRO A 238 3.87 1.75 19.98
C PRO A 238 4.39 1.01 18.76
N LYS A 239 3.86 1.34 17.58
CA LYS A 239 4.26 0.80 16.28
C LYS A 239 3.92 1.82 15.21
N ARG A 240 4.64 1.79 14.09
CA ARG A 240 4.26 2.54 12.90
C ARG A 240 2.90 2.07 12.39
N VAL A 241 2.05 3.01 12.01
CA VAL A 241 0.87 2.65 11.21
C VAL A 241 1.30 2.27 9.78
N PRO A 242 0.58 1.38 9.09
CA PRO A 242 0.92 1.04 7.71
C PRO A 242 0.92 2.27 6.81
N SER A 243 1.90 2.38 5.92
CA SER A 243 2.00 3.48 4.97
C SER A 243 0.78 3.61 4.06
N PHE A 244 0.14 2.49 3.75
CA PHE A 244 -1.14 2.46 3.05
C PHE A 244 -2.25 3.14 3.85
N LEU A 245 -2.31 2.94 5.17
CA LEU A 245 -3.27 3.63 6.04
C LEU A 245 -3.02 5.14 6.03
N VAL A 246 -1.77 5.58 6.14
CA VAL A 246 -1.43 7.01 6.06
C VAL A 246 -1.96 7.63 4.77
N GLU A 247 -1.77 6.96 3.63
CA GLU A 247 -2.30 7.45 2.35
C GLU A 247 -3.83 7.53 2.34
N CYS A 248 -4.51 6.48 2.83
CA CYS A 248 -5.97 6.44 2.92
C CYS A 248 -6.52 7.55 3.81
N LEU A 249 -5.91 7.80 4.98
CA LEU A 249 -6.30 8.88 5.88
C LEU A 249 -6.20 10.23 5.17
N VAL A 250 -5.08 10.53 4.51
CA VAL A 250 -4.97 11.82 3.80
C VAL A 250 -5.93 11.90 2.60
N TYR A 251 -6.23 10.78 1.95
CA TYR A 251 -7.11 10.72 0.78
C TYR A 251 -8.54 11.20 1.08
N VAL A 252 -9.08 10.82 2.23
CA VAL A 252 -10.46 11.13 2.63
C VAL A 252 -10.68 12.58 3.07
N VAL A 253 -9.61 13.38 3.22
CA VAL A 253 -9.70 14.80 3.56
C VAL A 253 -10.16 15.60 2.33
N GLU A 254 -11.09 16.54 2.51
CA GLU A 254 -11.64 17.32 1.40
C GLU A 254 -10.59 18.20 0.70
N ASP A 255 -10.69 18.32 -0.63
CA ASP A 255 -9.68 18.96 -1.46
C ASP A 255 -9.37 20.41 -1.03
N TRP A 256 -10.36 21.16 -0.54
CA TRP A 256 -10.19 22.55 -0.09
C TRP A 256 -9.18 22.70 1.06
N HIS A 257 -9.03 21.70 1.95
CA HIS A 257 -8.03 21.73 3.02
C HIS A 257 -6.59 21.73 2.48
N PHE A 258 -6.39 21.29 1.23
CA PHE A 258 -5.10 21.32 0.56
C PHE A 258 -4.89 22.64 -0.20
N LEU A 259 -5.96 23.29 -0.63
CA LEU A 259 -5.90 24.39 -1.60
C LEU A 259 -5.63 25.76 -0.99
N VAL A 260 -5.84 25.94 0.32
CA VAL A 260 -5.49 27.19 1.00
C VAL A 260 -4.01 27.54 0.82
N ASP A 261 -3.76 28.81 0.49
CA ASP A 261 -2.42 29.33 0.28
C ASP A 261 -1.78 29.74 1.62
N GLU A 262 -0.77 28.97 2.01
CA GLU A 262 -0.11 29.06 3.32
C GLU A 262 1.12 28.14 3.36
N ASP A 263 1.89 28.22 4.45
CA ASP A 263 3.07 27.40 4.66
C ASP A 263 2.75 25.91 4.88
N ARG A 264 3.78 25.06 4.85
CA ARG A 264 3.65 23.60 4.93
C ARG A 264 3.17 23.14 6.30
N TYR A 265 3.66 23.77 7.35
CA TYR A 265 3.31 23.44 8.72
C TYR A 265 1.81 23.67 8.96
N THR A 266 1.28 24.84 8.61
CA THR A 266 -0.15 25.14 8.81
C THR A 266 -1.04 24.19 8.02
N ARG A 267 -0.64 23.84 6.80
CA ARG A 267 -1.40 22.90 5.97
C ARG A 267 -1.43 21.52 6.58
N LEU A 268 -0.28 21.04 7.07
CA LEU A 268 -0.19 19.74 7.72
C LEU A 268 -1.04 19.69 8.99
N VAL A 269 -0.96 20.70 9.85
CA VAL A 269 -1.78 20.83 11.06
C VAL A 269 -3.26 20.89 10.72
N ARG A 270 -3.67 21.70 9.73
CA ARG A 270 -5.08 21.77 9.30
C ARG A 270 -5.60 20.40 8.86
N ILE A 271 -4.81 19.68 8.06
CA ILE A 271 -5.18 18.35 7.58
C ILE A 271 -5.30 17.37 8.75
N LEU A 272 -4.35 17.36 9.68
CA LEU A 272 -4.41 16.52 10.88
C LEU A 272 -5.62 16.83 11.77
N ARG A 273 -5.94 18.11 11.98
CA ARG A 273 -7.16 18.52 12.71
C ARG A 273 -8.42 18.05 12.00
N ARG A 274 -8.47 18.13 10.67
CA ARG A 274 -9.60 17.58 9.91
C ARG A 274 -9.72 16.07 10.09
N LEU A 275 -8.60 15.36 10.08
CA LEU A 275 -8.56 13.91 10.36
C LEU A 275 -9.06 13.60 11.77
N GLN A 276 -8.63 14.35 12.77
CA GLN A 276 -9.08 14.18 14.15
C GLN A 276 -10.61 14.30 14.25
N VAL A 277 -11.20 15.31 13.60
CA VAL A 277 -12.67 15.46 13.51
C VAL A 277 -13.33 14.27 12.82
N ARG A 278 -12.80 13.84 11.66
CA ARG A 278 -13.35 12.69 10.92
C ARG A 278 -13.27 11.39 11.72
N LEU A 279 -12.14 11.11 12.37
CA LEU A 279 -11.95 9.91 13.18
C LEU A 279 -12.81 9.88 14.44
N GLY A 280 -13.30 11.04 14.88
CA GLY A 280 -14.28 11.17 15.96
C GLY A 280 -15.74 10.96 15.53
N ASP A 281 -16.03 10.98 14.23
CA ASP A 281 -17.37 10.82 13.66
C ASP A 281 -17.67 9.35 13.36
N ALA A 282 -18.51 8.72 14.18
CA ALA A 282 -18.85 7.30 14.07
C ALA A 282 -19.46 6.96 12.69
N THR A 283 -20.41 7.76 12.21
CA THR A 283 -21.07 7.55 10.92
C THR A 283 -20.08 7.64 9.76
N TRP A 284 -19.12 8.57 9.85
CA TRP A 284 -18.06 8.65 8.86
C TRP A 284 -17.13 7.43 8.93
N THR A 285 -16.72 6.98 10.13
CA THR A 285 -15.80 5.83 10.25
C THR A 285 -16.41 4.51 9.75
N GLU A 286 -17.74 4.38 9.79
CA GLU A 286 -18.44 3.22 9.24
C GLU A 286 -18.41 3.18 7.70
N THR A 287 -18.37 4.35 7.06
CA THR A 287 -18.51 4.51 5.61
C THR A 287 -17.21 4.91 4.90
N ALA A 288 -16.18 5.32 5.64
CA ALA A 288 -14.87 5.67 5.10
C ALA A 288 -14.28 4.52 4.28
N THR A 289 -13.69 4.84 3.13
CA THR A 289 -13.09 3.88 2.21
C THR A 289 -11.56 4.00 2.17
N GLU A 290 -10.92 2.93 1.72
CA GLU A 290 -9.56 3.00 1.19
C GLU A 290 -9.52 3.93 -0.04
N VAL A 291 -8.32 4.30 -0.51
CA VAL A 291 -8.15 5.16 -1.71
C VAL A 291 -8.83 4.58 -2.95
N ASN A 292 -8.94 3.25 -3.05
CA ASN A 292 -9.63 2.57 -4.15
C ASN A 292 -11.15 2.80 -4.18
N GLU A 293 -11.75 3.36 -3.13
CA GLU A 293 -13.19 3.62 -3.03
C GLU A 293 -14.08 2.37 -3.20
N ILE A 294 -13.50 1.18 -2.99
CA ILE A 294 -14.19 -0.11 -3.08
C ILE A 294 -14.26 -0.74 -1.68
N LYS A 295 -13.12 -0.79 -0.98
CA LYS A 295 -13.05 -1.38 0.35
C LYS A 295 -13.22 -0.32 1.42
N PHE A 296 -13.92 -0.68 2.49
CA PHE A 296 -13.99 0.15 3.70
C PHE A 296 -12.61 0.26 4.37
N LEU A 297 -12.32 1.43 4.93
CA LEU A 297 -11.06 1.73 5.61
C LEU A 297 -10.95 1.03 6.97
N PHE A 298 -12.08 0.86 7.66
CA PHE A 298 -12.14 0.26 9.00
C PHE A 298 -13.12 -0.91 9.02
N ARG A 299 -12.59 -2.14 9.00
CA ARG A 299 -13.31 -3.41 9.25
C ARG A 299 -12.38 -4.34 10.07
N GLN A 300 -12.85 -5.53 10.39
CA GLN A 300 -12.09 -6.49 11.19
C GLN A 300 -10.90 -7.14 10.44
N ALA A 301 -10.88 -7.08 9.11
CA ALA A 301 -9.88 -7.76 8.28
C ALA A 301 -8.61 -6.94 8.02
N GLN A 302 -8.58 -5.67 8.41
CA GLN A 302 -7.48 -4.75 8.19
C GLN A 302 -6.35 -5.02 9.20
N ALA A 303 -5.11 -4.72 8.79
CA ALA A 303 -3.94 -4.82 9.66
C ALA A 303 -3.81 -3.67 10.69
N TRP A 304 -4.81 -2.79 10.74
CA TRP A 304 -4.87 -1.61 11.58
C TRP A 304 -6.27 -1.47 12.18
N SER A 305 -6.35 -0.75 13.28
CA SER A 305 -7.60 -0.38 13.95
C SER A 305 -7.91 1.12 13.79
N LEU A 306 -9.14 1.51 14.13
CA LEU A 306 -9.51 2.92 14.27
C LEU A 306 -8.66 3.60 15.36
N GLU A 307 -8.34 2.88 16.42
CA GLU A 307 -7.50 3.39 17.51
C GLU A 307 -6.06 3.65 17.07
N ASP A 308 -5.48 2.76 16.24
CA ASP A 308 -4.16 3.00 15.64
C ASP A 308 -4.15 4.31 14.82
N ALA A 309 -5.23 4.60 14.08
CA ALA A 309 -5.36 5.82 13.29
C ALA A 309 -5.51 7.07 14.16
N LYS A 310 -6.34 7.02 15.21
CA LYS A 310 -6.53 8.10 16.19
C LYS A 310 -5.22 8.42 16.90
N GLY A 311 -4.57 7.40 17.48
CA GLY A 311 -3.30 7.55 18.18
C GLY A 311 -2.21 8.14 17.28
N PHE A 312 -2.13 7.73 16.01
CA PHE A 312 -1.20 8.34 15.05
C PHE A 312 -1.48 9.83 14.80
N VAL A 313 -2.74 10.21 14.59
CA VAL A 313 -3.12 11.62 14.33
C VAL A 313 -2.89 12.50 15.55
N ASP A 314 -3.28 12.03 16.74
CA ASP A 314 -3.10 12.77 17.99
C ASP A 314 -1.62 12.93 18.33
N ALA A 315 -0.82 11.86 18.23
CA ALA A 315 0.63 11.94 18.41
C ALA A 315 1.29 12.87 17.39
N SER A 316 0.79 12.91 16.15
CA SER A 316 1.28 13.84 15.12
C SER A 316 1.02 15.30 15.49
N LEU A 317 -0.18 15.62 16.01
CA LEU A 317 -0.54 16.97 16.46
C LEU A 317 0.31 17.40 17.65
N VAL A 318 0.42 16.55 18.68
CA VAL A 318 1.30 16.77 19.83
C VAL A 318 2.72 17.03 19.38
N ARG A 319 3.22 16.24 18.42
CA ARG A 319 4.59 16.37 17.94
C ARG A 319 4.87 17.67 17.21
N LEU A 320 3.85 18.22 16.55
CA LEU A 320 3.87 19.51 15.87
C LEU A 320 3.61 20.69 16.83
N GLY A 321 3.28 20.44 18.10
CA GLY A 321 2.92 21.44 19.09
C GLY A 321 1.59 22.13 18.77
N ALA A 322 0.60 21.39 18.26
CA ALA A 322 -0.64 21.92 17.69
C ALA A 322 -1.91 21.25 18.22
#